data_AF-A0A535R7P2-F1
#
_entry.id   AF-A0A535R7P2-F1
#
_cell.length_a   1.000
_cell.length_b   1.000
_cell.length_c   1.000
_cell.angle_alpha   90.00
_cell.angle_beta   90.00
_cell.angle_gamma   90.00
#
_symmetry.space_group_name_H-M   'P 1'
#
loop_
_entity.id
_entity.type
_entity.pdbx_description
1 polymer ?
#
loop_
_entity_poly.entity_id
_entity_poly.type
_entity_poly.pdbx_seq_one_letter_code
_entity_poly.pdbx_strand_id
1 'polypeptide(L)' 'MRFPFRFMGMLSVLLAVWIGSYVYLHPVRDALTMALELLPAVALAGFGLWVLVPHRLRQP' A
#
# COMPACT_ATOMS: atom_id res chain seq x y z
N MET A 1 9.20 13.36 17.20
CA MET A 1 7.78 13.08 16.88
C MET A 1 7.67 12.19 15.64
N ARG A 2 8.02 10.89 15.72
CA ARG A 2 8.03 9.93 14.58
C ARG A 2 6.80 9.01 14.53
N PHE A 3 5.93 9.13 15.54
CA PHE A 3 4.80 8.25 15.78
C PHE A 3 3.67 8.39 14.74
N PRO A 4 3.22 9.60 14.33
CA PRO A 4 2.13 9.70 13.34
C PRO A 4 2.56 9.20 11.95
N PHE A 5 3.78 9.51 11.52
CA PHE A 5 4.27 9.09 10.20
C PHE A 5 4.42 7.57 10.10
N ARG A 6 5.06 6.91 11.08
CA ARG A 6 5.20 5.44 11.05
C ARG A 6 3.87 4.72 11.14
N PHE A 7 2.93 5.25 11.93
CA PHE A 7 1.58 4.72 12.02
C PHE A 7 0.82 4.84 10.69
N MET A 8 0.88 6.02 10.05
CA MET A 8 0.29 6.22 8.71
C MET A 8 0.92 5.29 7.66
N GLY A 9 2.24 5.09 7.70
CA GLY A 9 2.93 4.14 6.84
C GLY A 9 2.44 2.70 7.05
N MET A 10 2.34 2.27 8.31
CA MET A 10 1.82 0.93 8.64
C MET A 10 0.36 0.74 8.21
N LEU A 11 -0.50 1.73 8.46
CA LEU A 11 -1.89 1.71 7.99
C LEU A 11 -1.98 1.62 6.47
N SER A 12 -1.16 2.37 5.73
CA SER A 12 -1.17 2.32 4.27
C SER A 12 -0.78 0.95 3.73
N VAL A 13 0.21 0.26 4.34
CA VAL A 13 0.56 -1.12 3.96
C VAL A 13 -0.59 -2.08 4.28
N LEU A 14 -1.20 -1.98 5.46
CA LEU A 14 -2.34 -2.82 5.84
C LEU A 14 -3.52 -2.64 4.89
N LEU A 15 -3.82 -1.40 4.48
CA LEU A 15 -4.86 -1.11 3.50
C LEU A 15 -4.52 -1.68 2.12
N ALA A 16 -3.27 -1.56 1.67
CA ALA A 16 -2.85 -2.13 0.40
C ALA A 16 -2.97 -3.67 0.39
N VAL A 17 -2.58 -4.33 1.49
CA VAL A 17 -2.75 -5.78 1.67
C VAL A 17 -4.22 -6.15 1.68
N TRP A 18 -5.05 -5.39 2.40
CA TRP A 18 -6.50 -5.58 2.45
C TRP A 18 -7.13 -5.49 1.05
N ILE A 19 -6.87 -4.41 0.31
CA ILE A 19 -7.40 -4.22 -1.04
C ILE A 19 -6.93 -5.34 -1.97
N GLY A 20 -5.64 -5.67 -1.96
CA GLY A 20 -5.10 -6.77 -2.76
C GLY A 20 -5.76 -8.10 -2.43
N SER A 21 -5.97 -8.40 -1.15
CA SER A 21 -6.67 -9.62 -0.71
C SER A 21 -8.15 -9.62 -1.11
N TYR A 22 -8.81 -8.47 -1.07
CA TYR A 22 -10.19 -8.33 -1.50
C TYR A 22 -10.36 -8.59 -2.99
N VAL A 23 -9.53 -7.96 -3.83
CA VAL A 23 -9.50 -8.16 -5.29
C VAL A 23 -9.19 -9.62 -5.64
N TYR A 24 -8.25 -10.23 -4.91
CA TYR A 24 -7.88 -11.62 -5.13
C TYR A 24 -9.02 -12.60 -4.78
N LEU A 25 -9.74 -12.35 -3.69
CA LEU A 25 -10.87 -13.19 -3.26
C LEU A 25 -12.18 -12.89 -4.02
N HIS A 26 -12.33 -11.68 -4.54
CA HIS A 26 -13.52 -11.20 -5.26
C HIS A 26 -13.11 -10.64 -6.64
N PRO A 27 -12.67 -11.50 -7.57
CA PRO A 27 -12.16 -11.04 -8.85
C PRO A 27 -13.27 -10.38 -9.69
N VAL A 28 -13.06 -9.12 -10.03
CA VAL A 28 -13.94 -8.36 -10.93
C VAL A 28 -13.61 -8.73 -12.37
N ARG A 29 -14.64 -8.96 -13.20
CA ARG A 29 -14.45 -9.32 -14.62
C ARG A 29 -14.03 -8.14 -15.50
N ASP A 30 -14.27 -6.92 -15.03
CA ASP A 30 -13.95 -5.70 -15.76
C ASP A 30 -12.56 -5.18 -15.39
N ALA A 31 -11.71 -5.04 -16.41
CA ALA A 31 -10.33 -4.60 -16.26
C ALA A 31 -10.21 -3.16 -15.76
N LEU A 32 -11.17 -2.28 -16.10
CA LEU A 32 -11.16 -0.89 -15.64
C LEU A 32 -11.40 -0.82 -14.13
N THR A 33 -12.41 -1.56 -13.65
CA THR A 33 -12.73 -1.63 -12.22
C THR A 33 -11.55 -2.21 -11.42
N MET A 34 -10.93 -3.28 -11.93
CA MET A 34 -9.75 -3.88 -11.32
C MET A 34 -8.55 -2.91 -11.27
N ALA A 35 -8.34 -2.13 -12.34
CA ALA A 35 -7.28 -1.12 -12.38
C ALA A 35 -7.53 0.02 -11.36
N LEU A 36 -8.77 0.48 -11.24
CA LEU A 36 -9.16 1.53 -10.28
C LEU A 36 -8.99 1.08 -8.82
N GLU A 37 -9.14 -0.22 -8.54
CA GLU A 37 -8.90 -0.78 -7.20
C GLU A 37 -7.41 -1.02 -6.92
N LEU A 38 -6.65 -1.53 -7.90
CA LEU A 38 -5.25 -1.89 -7.70
C LEU A 38 -4.29 -0.70 -7.75
N LEU A 39 -4.55 0.32 -8.57
CA LEU A 39 -3.71 1.53 -8.63
C LEU A 39 -3.52 2.20 -7.26
N PRO A 40 -4.58 2.53 -6.50
CA PRO A 40 -4.43 3.10 -5.17
C PRO A 40 -3.79 2.12 -4.19
N ALA A 41 -4.05 0.81 -4.29
CA ALA A 41 -3.40 -0.19 -3.45
C ALA A 41 -1.87 -0.20 -3.64
N VAL A 42 -1.40 -0.13 -4.89
CA VAL A 42 0.03 -0.03 -5.22
C VAL A 42 0.62 1.28 -4.69
N ALA A 43 -0.09 2.40 -4.84
CA ALA A 43 0.36 3.69 -4.32
C ALA A 43 0.49 3.68 -2.79
N LEU A 44 -0.49 3.09 -2.09
CA LEU A 44 -0.47 2.92 -0.63
C LEU A 44 0.66 2.01 -0.17
N ALA A 45 0.89 0.89 -0.86
CA ALA A 45 2.01 -0.01 -0.56
C ALA A 45 3.36 0.72 -0.73
N GLY A 46 3.53 1.45 -1.84
CA GLY A 46 4.74 2.23 -2.12
C GLY A 46 4.99 3.32 -1.07
N PHE A 47 3.95 4.07 -0.71
CA PHE A 47 4.03 5.08 0.35
C PHE A 47 4.39 4.45 1.69
N GLY A 48 3.71 3.37 2.07
CA GLY A 48 3.97 2.67 3.34
C GLY A 48 5.39 2.15 3.44
N LEU A 49 5.89 1.49 2.40
CA LEU A 49 7.28 1.06 2.30
C LEU A 49 8.24 2.26 2.36
N TRP A 50 7.94 3.35 1.67
CA TRP A 50 8.74 4.58 1.69
C TRP A 50 8.68 5.33 3.03
N VAL A 51 7.70 5.09 3.89
CA VAL A 51 7.71 5.68 5.24
C VAL A 51 8.37 4.75 6.26
N LEU A 52 8.21 3.44 6.09
CA LEU A 52 8.71 2.45 7.03
C LEU A 52 10.19 2.11 6.82
N VAL A 53 10.67 2.09 5.57
CA VAL A 53 12.07 1.77 5.26
C VAL A 53 12.96 2.90 5.81
N PRO A 54 13.87 2.62 6.77
CA PRO A 54 14.79 3.61 7.30
C PRO A 54 15.66 4.23 6.20
N HIS A 55 15.87 5.54 6.21
CA HIS A 55 16.78 6.21 5.26
C HIS A 55 18.20 5.63 5.25
N ARG A 56 18.65 5.03 6.37
CA ARG A 56 19.95 4.35 6.46
C ARG A 56 20.09 3.13 5.56
N LEU A 57 18.97 2.54 5.13
CA LEU A 57 18.94 1.44 4.15
C LEU A 57 18.71 1.94 2.71
N ARG A 58 18.54 3.26 2.51
CA ARG A 58 18.39 3.89 1.18
C ARG A 58 19.66 4.53 0.64
N GLN A 59 20.73 4.58 1.44
CA GLN A 59 22.02 5.09 1.00
C GLN A 59 22.98 3.91 0.89
N PRO A 60 23.61 3.69 -0.28
CA PRO A 60 24.63 2.67 -0.46
C PRO A 60 25.92 3.02 0.30
#